data_AF-A0AAV1KIU4-F1
#
_entry.id   AF-A0AAV1KIU4-F1
#
_cell.length_a   1.000
_cell.length_b   1.000
_cell.length_c   1.000
_cell.angle_alpha   90.00
_cell.angle_beta   90.00
_cell.angle_gamma   90.00
#
_symmetry.space_group_name_H-M   'P 1'
#
loop_
_entity.id
_entity.type
_entity.pdbx_description
1 polymer ?
#
loop_
_entity_poly.entity_id
_entity_poly.type
_entity_poly.pdbx_seq_one_letter_code
_entity_poly.pdbx_strand_id
1 'polypeptide(L)'
;MNETLKARSLFNCYLVDEMELSHQYDPMWRNNAMSCKVILILQQMFHFKFGYILRRKYNAVMRPYYSLPFSKTVWCCVCSMVILATLIFYVTRRWERSIVGHLKCSFIYEFYAAIGIICQHSLPTSSILWSRRMAYFFFVGFAYVTHSFYTSNLLSHIVTDKNGQMDLKSLIESDYELNIVENMKIFAEKRANTFEKKMNSIEEKLSRTKVINIFDGLEAVRTTKTALLCDYPGAYSIIARN
;
A
#
# COMPACT_ATOMS: atom_id res chain seq x y z
N MET A 1 8.90 -9.15 10.34
CA MET A 1 10.32 -9.59 10.24
C MET A 1 10.50 -10.03 8.79
N ASN A 2 11.26 -9.26 8.00
CA ASN A 2 11.26 -9.30 6.53
C ASN A 2 12.06 -10.51 6.01
N GLU A 3 11.45 -11.70 6.03
CA GLU A 3 12.06 -12.87 5.40
C GLU A 3 11.84 -12.82 3.89
N THR A 4 12.77 -12.16 3.20
CA THR A 4 12.87 -12.23 1.75
C THR A 4 13.46 -13.59 1.38
N LEU A 5 12.67 -14.41 0.69
CA LEU A 5 13.14 -15.64 0.07
C LEU A 5 14.12 -15.27 -1.05
N LYS A 6 15.41 -15.16 -0.69
CA LYS A 6 16.48 -14.99 -1.67
C LYS A 6 16.66 -16.32 -2.40
N ALA A 7 16.57 -16.31 -3.72
CA ALA A 7 17.11 -17.42 -4.48
C ALA A 7 18.59 -17.57 -4.17
N ARG A 8 19.04 -18.82 -4.14
CA ARG A 8 20.44 -19.18 -4.12
C ARG A 8 20.64 -20.21 -5.22
N SER A 9 21.78 -20.15 -5.90
CA SER A 9 22.24 -21.27 -6.71
C SER A 9 22.34 -22.51 -5.82
N LEU A 10 22.00 -23.68 -6.39
CA LEU A 10 22.10 -24.98 -5.72
C LEU A 10 23.54 -25.36 -5.32
N PHE A 11 24.50 -24.63 -5.86
CA PHE A 11 25.93 -24.80 -5.65
C PHE A 11 26.47 -23.59 -4.87
N ASN A 12 27.28 -23.88 -3.85
CA ASN A 12 28.19 -22.88 -3.31
C ASN A 12 29.35 -22.76 -4.30
N CYS A 13 29.31 -21.79 -5.22
CA CYS A 13 30.32 -21.67 -6.27
C CYS A 13 31.76 -21.41 -5.74
N TYR A 14 31.95 -21.33 -4.42
CA TYR A 14 33.24 -21.21 -3.72
C TYR A 14 33.77 -22.55 -3.15
N LEU A 15 32.94 -23.59 -3.04
CA LEU A 15 33.33 -24.94 -2.62
C LEU A 15 33.12 -25.87 -3.82
N VAL A 16 34.13 -25.94 -4.69
CA VAL A 16 34.20 -26.91 -5.78
C VAL A 16 34.91 -28.15 -5.22
N ASP A 17 34.24 -28.87 -4.32
CA ASP A 17 34.68 -30.21 -3.95
C ASP A 17 33.56 -31.20 -4.29
N GLU A 18 33.93 -32.07 -5.24
CA GLU A 18 33.43 -33.39 -5.58
C GLU A 18 32.10 -33.81 -4.93
N MET A 19 31.00 -33.66 -5.67
CA MET A 19 29.82 -34.52 -5.50
C MET A 19 29.31 -34.96 -6.87
N GLU A 20 30.02 -35.91 -7.47
CA GLU A 20 29.66 -36.54 -8.76
C GLU A 20 28.45 -37.50 -8.67
N LEU A 21 27.88 -37.76 -7.50
CA LEU A 21 27.05 -38.95 -7.31
C LEU A 21 25.52 -38.78 -7.23
N SER A 22 24.93 -37.59 -7.41
CA SER A 22 23.45 -37.46 -7.25
C SER A 22 22.66 -36.82 -8.40
N HIS A 23 23.30 -36.44 -9.52
CA HIS A 23 22.64 -35.59 -10.52
C HIS A 23 22.79 -36.11 -11.96
N GLN A 24 22.25 -37.31 -12.23
CA GLN A 24 22.26 -37.94 -13.55
C GLN A 24 21.38 -37.22 -14.60
N TYR A 25 20.53 -36.26 -14.18
CA TYR A 25 19.59 -35.55 -15.06
C TYR A 25 19.77 -34.03 -15.07
N ASP A 26 20.84 -33.50 -14.47
CA ASP A 26 21.14 -32.07 -14.60
C ASP A 26 21.92 -31.81 -15.89
N PRO A 27 21.51 -30.84 -16.72
CA PRO A 27 22.16 -30.63 -17.99
C PRO A 27 23.60 -30.17 -17.76
N MET A 28 24.56 -30.65 -18.57
CA MET A 28 26.01 -30.45 -18.35
C MET A 28 26.41 -28.98 -18.16
N TRP A 29 25.68 -28.05 -18.77
CA TRP A 29 25.92 -26.62 -18.59
C TRP A 29 25.65 -26.15 -17.16
N ARG A 30 24.95 -26.88 -16.30
CA ARG A 30 24.69 -26.54 -14.90
C ARG A 30 25.71 -27.13 -13.91
N ASN A 31 26.54 -28.07 -14.37
CA ASN A 31 27.53 -28.78 -13.54
C ASN A 31 28.90 -28.09 -13.49
N ASN A 32 29.12 -27.05 -14.29
CA ASN A 32 30.40 -26.34 -14.34
C ASN A 32 30.41 -25.11 -13.42
N ALA A 33 31.50 -24.91 -12.67
CA ALA A 33 31.69 -23.76 -11.77
C ALA A 33 31.56 -22.40 -12.50
N MET A 34 31.99 -22.32 -13.76
CA MET A 34 31.80 -21.13 -14.59
C MET A 34 30.32 -20.83 -14.83
N SER A 35 29.52 -21.85 -15.12
CA SER A 35 28.08 -21.68 -15.30
C SER A 35 27.36 -21.33 -14.01
N CYS A 36 27.81 -21.86 -12.86
CA CYS A 36 27.35 -21.44 -11.53
C CYS A 36 27.54 -19.93 -11.32
N LYS A 37 28.71 -19.39 -11.68
CA LYS A 37 29.01 -17.96 -11.62
C LYS A 37 28.17 -17.14 -12.60
N VAL A 38 27.98 -17.62 -13.84
CA VAL A 38 27.11 -16.96 -14.83
C VAL A 38 25.68 -16.89 -14.33
N ILE A 39 25.14 -17.96 -13.75
CA ILE A 39 23.79 -17.98 -13.16
C ILE A 39 23.70 -17.01 -11.98
N LEU A 40 24.70 -16.92 -11.11
CA LEU A 40 24.71 -15.94 -10.01
C LEU A 40 24.71 -14.50 -10.52
N ILE A 41 25.48 -14.22 -11.57
CA ILE A 41 25.51 -12.89 -12.20
C ILE A 41 24.16 -12.60 -12.86
N LEU A 42 23.57 -13.56 -13.58
CA LEU A 42 22.23 -13.40 -14.17
C LEU A 42 21.17 -13.21 -13.08
N GLN A 43 21.26 -13.93 -11.97
CA GLN A 43 20.35 -13.79 -10.84
C GLN A 43 20.48 -12.40 -10.19
N GLN A 44 21.69 -11.84 -10.13
CA GLN A 44 21.94 -10.48 -9.67
C GLN A 44 21.45 -9.44 -10.69
N MET A 45 21.69 -9.64 -11.98
CA MET A 45 21.26 -8.73 -13.05
C MET A 45 19.73 -8.67 -13.19
N PHE A 46 19.06 -9.82 -13.13
CA PHE A 46 17.61 -9.94 -13.31
C PHE A 46 16.82 -9.87 -12.00
N HIS A 47 17.50 -9.70 -10.86
CA HIS A 47 16.89 -9.62 -9.53
C HIS A 47 15.77 -10.67 -9.34
N PHE A 48 16.06 -11.95 -9.58
CA PHE A 48 15.04 -13.00 -9.44
C PHE A 48 14.48 -13.00 -8.02
N LYS A 49 13.25 -12.51 -7.90
CA LYS A 49 12.46 -12.51 -6.68
C LYS A 49 11.38 -13.57 -6.84
N PHE A 50 11.38 -14.51 -5.91
CA PHE A 50 10.36 -15.53 -5.79
C PHE A 50 9.43 -15.13 -4.66
N GLY A 51 8.15 -15.44 -4.81
CA GLY A 51 7.19 -15.22 -3.76
C GLY A 51 5.82 -15.72 -4.14
N TYR A 52 4.89 -15.58 -3.20
CA TYR A 52 3.52 -15.97 -3.42
C TYR A 52 2.77 -14.83 -4.11
N ILE A 53 2.06 -15.18 -5.18
CA ILE A 53 1.05 -14.32 -5.80
C ILE A 53 -0.30 -14.71 -5.21
N LEU A 54 -1.02 -13.69 -4.74
CA LEU A 54 -2.34 -13.83 -4.14
C LEU A 54 -3.30 -12.88 -4.84
N ARG A 55 -4.57 -13.29 -4.95
CA ARG A 55 -5.64 -12.38 -5.37
C ARG A 55 -5.94 -11.37 -4.28
N ARG A 56 -5.82 -10.08 -4.60
CA ARG A 56 -6.30 -9.00 -3.72
C ARG A 56 -7.82 -9.10 -3.63
N LYS A 57 -8.35 -9.36 -2.43
CA LYS A 57 -9.78 -9.19 -2.16
C LYS A 57 -10.07 -7.69 -2.17
N TYR A 58 -10.59 -7.19 -3.30
CA TYR A 58 -11.18 -5.86 -3.34
C TYR A 58 -12.49 -5.91 -2.55
N ASN A 59 -12.42 -5.60 -1.26
CA ASN A 59 -13.63 -5.25 -0.53
C ASN A 59 -14.04 -3.88 -1.05
N ALA A 60 -14.94 -3.84 -2.03
CA ALA A 60 -15.49 -2.63 -2.66
C ALA A 60 -16.39 -1.82 -1.69
N VAL A 61 -16.08 -1.82 -0.40
CA VAL A 61 -16.60 -0.81 0.51
C VAL A 61 -15.84 0.46 0.17
N MET A 62 -16.42 1.27 -0.70
CA MET A 62 -16.11 2.69 -0.87
C MET A 62 -16.25 3.38 0.50
N ARG A 63 -15.32 3.15 1.42
CA ARG A 63 -15.12 4.10 2.51
C ARG A 63 -14.81 5.44 1.83
N PRO A 64 -15.32 6.57 2.33
CA PRO A 64 -14.99 7.84 1.72
C PRO A 64 -13.50 8.05 1.97
N TYR A 65 -12.67 7.74 0.96
CA TYR A 65 -11.21 7.93 1.00
C TYR A 65 -10.85 9.36 1.45
N TYR A 66 -11.70 10.33 1.12
CA TYR A 66 -11.60 11.73 1.49
C TYR A 66 -11.96 12.03 2.97
N SER A 67 -12.60 11.12 3.68
CA SER A 67 -12.90 11.25 5.11
C SER A 67 -11.86 10.59 6.02
N LEU A 68 -10.99 9.74 5.46
CA LEU A 68 -9.90 9.07 6.18
C LEU A 68 -8.82 9.99 6.79
N PRO A 69 -8.39 11.10 6.15
CA PRO A 69 -7.20 11.82 6.60
C PRO A 69 -7.39 12.56 7.94
N PHE A 70 -8.64 12.72 8.39
CA PHE A 70 -8.95 13.27 9.70
C PHE A 70 -9.86 12.33 10.49
N SER A 71 -9.61 12.24 11.80
CA SER A 71 -10.52 11.54 12.70
C SER A 71 -11.86 12.26 12.77
N LYS A 72 -12.92 11.52 13.12
CA LYS A 72 -14.26 12.10 13.30
C LYS A 72 -14.25 13.27 14.30
N THR A 73 -13.43 13.18 15.34
CA THR A 73 -13.25 14.24 16.34
C THR A 73 -12.70 15.52 15.71
N VAL A 74 -11.67 15.43 14.86
CA VAL A 74 -11.08 16.60 14.20
C VAL A 74 -12.09 17.25 13.25
N TRP A 75 -12.85 16.45 12.50
CA TRP A 75 -13.94 16.98 11.68
C TRP A 75 -14.98 17.75 12.49
N CYS A 76 -15.40 17.21 13.64
CA CYS A 76 -16.29 17.93 14.56
C CYS A 76 -15.65 19.24 15.04
N CYS A 77 -14.38 19.25 15.42
CA CYS A 77 -13.68 20.47 15.83
C CYS A 77 -13.60 21.51 14.71
N VAL A 78 -13.27 21.10 13.48
CA VAL A 78 -13.23 22.02 12.33
C VAL A 78 -14.61 22.62 12.09
N CYS A 79 -15.68 21.80 12.08
CA CYS A 79 -17.05 22.26 11.96
C CYS A 79 -17.44 23.26 13.07
N SER A 80 -17.08 22.97 14.33
CA SER A 80 -17.30 23.88 15.45
C SER A 80 -16.56 25.21 15.27
N MET A 81 -15.32 25.18 14.77
CA MET A 81 -14.55 26.40 14.48
C MET A 81 -15.16 27.22 13.35
N VAL A 82 -15.74 26.60 12.32
CA VAL A 82 -16.47 27.33 11.26
C VAL A 82 -17.66 28.06 11.85
N ILE A 83 -18.48 27.38 12.65
CA ILE A 83 -19.67 27.97 13.27
C ILE A 83 -19.27 29.13 14.18
N LEU A 84 -18.25 28.95 15.00
CA LEU A 84 -17.72 29.99 15.89
C LEU A 84 -17.18 31.20 15.10
N ALA A 85 -16.41 30.98 14.03
CA ALA A 85 -15.93 32.05 13.18
C ALA A 85 -17.08 32.80 12.49
N THR A 86 -18.12 32.08 12.05
CA THR A 86 -19.33 32.67 11.46
C THR A 86 -20.05 33.57 12.45
N LEU A 87 -20.16 33.14 13.72
CA LEU A 87 -20.74 33.96 14.79
C LEU A 87 -19.91 35.23 15.05
N ILE A 88 -18.58 35.12 15.08
CA ILE A 88 -17.69 36.28 15.24
C ILE A 88 -17.85 37.26 14.07
N PHE A 89 -17.90 36.78 12.83
CA PHE A 89 -18.14 37.61 11.65
C PHE A 89 -19.52 38.28 11.70
N TYR A 90 -20.55 37.56 12.14
CA TYR A 90 -21.88 38.12 12.31
C TYR A 90 -21.93 39.21 13.39
N VAL A 91 -21.31 38.99 14.56
CA VAL A 91 -21.27 39.97 15.65
C VAL A 91 -20.48 41.22 15.24
N THR A 92 -19.29 41.03 14.64
CA THR A 92 -18.48 42.15 14.15
C THR A 92 -19.23 42.94 13.08
N ARG A 93 -19.90 42.28 12.12
CA ARG A 93 -20.72 42.95 11.11
C ARG A 93 -21.94 43.67 11.69
N ARG A 94 -22.59 43.11 12.71
CA ARG A 94 -23.68 43.78 13.42
C ARG A 94 -23.17 45.03 14.14
N TRP A 95 -21.97 44.97 14.71
CA TRP A 95 -21.33 46.12 15.31
C TRP A 95 -20.96 47.18 14.28
N GLU A 96 -20.41 46.79 13.13
CA GLU A 96 -20.14 47.73 12.03
C GLU A 96 -21.41 48.44 11.56
N ARG A 97 -22.52 47.71 11.46
CA ARG A 97 -23.83 48.29 11.10
C ARG A 97 -24.27 49.33 12.13
N SER A 98 -24.04 49.10 13.42
CA SER A 98 -24.37 50.06 14.47
C SER A 98 -23.59 51.38 14.35
N ILE A 99 -22.38 51.34 13.77
CA ILE A 99 -21.51 52.51 13.65
C ILE A 99 -21.72 53.23 12.31
N VAL A 100 -21.84 52.47 11.21
CA VAL A 100 -21.83 53.01 9.82
C VAL A 100 -23.25 53.12 9.23
N GLY A 101 -24.27 52.49 9.83
CA GLY A 101 -25.69 52.68 9.50
C GLY A 101 -26.20 52.05 8.19
N HIS A 102 -25.34 51.77 7.19
CA HIS A 102 -25.77 51.42 5.82
C HIS A 102 -25.55 49.96 5.35
N LEU A 103 -25.21 49.03 6.24
CA LEU A 103 -24.88 47.65 5.84
C LEU A 103 -26.07 46.69 5.99
N LYS A 104 -26.42 45.99 4.89
CA LYS A 104 -27.32 44.82 4.94
C LYS A 104 -26.62 43.69 5.72
N CYS A 105 -27.30 43.17 6.73
CA CYS A 105 -26.79 42.11 7.61
C CYS A 105 -27.55 40.82 7.34
N SER A 106 -26.87 39.81 6.80
CA SER A 106 -27.41 38.47 6.62
C SER A 106 -26.42 37.46 7.17
N PHE A 107 -26.88 36.63 8.10
CA PHE A 107 -26.08 35.56 8.70
C PHE A 107 -25.65 34.53 7.64
N ILE A 108 -26.54 34.21 6.70
CA ILE A 108 -26.30 33.24 5.63
C ILE A 108 -25.12 33.67 4.76
N TYR A 109 -24.99 34.97 4.48
CA TYR A 109 -23.88 35.49 3.69
C TYR A 109 -22.52 35.31 4.39
N GLU A 110 -22.45 35.55 5.71
CA GLU A 110 -21.23 35.31 6.49
C GLU A 110 -20.89 33.83 6.59
N PHE A 111 -21.91 32.97 6.67
CA PHE A 111 -21.70 31.52 6.66
C PHE A 111 -21.11 31.04 5.34
N TYR A 112 -21.64 31.49 4.20
CA TYR A 112 -21.06 31.20 2.89
C TYR A 112 -19.64 31.77 2.75
N ALA A 113 -19.37 32.95 3.28
CA ALA A 113 -18.02 33.51 3.29
C ALA A 113 -17.05 32.63 4.10
N ALA A 114 -17.47 32.14 5.27
CA ALA A 114 -16.64 31.25 6.10
C ALA A 114 -16.36 29.90 5.39
N ILE A 115 -17.37 29.30 4.74
CA ILE A 115 -17.19 28.09 3.93
C ILE A 115 -16.26 28.37 2.75
N GLY A 116 -16.45 29.49 2.05
CA GLY A 116 -15.60 29.90 0.93
C GLY A 116 -14.13 29.96 1.35
N ILE A 117 -13.83 30.61 2.48
CA ILE A 117 -12.46 30.73 3.00
C ILE A 117 -11.85 29.35 3.31
N ILE A 118 -12.60 28.42 3.90
CA ILE A 118 -12.11 27.04 4.17
C ILE A 118 -11.82 26.30 2.88
N CYS A 119 -12.66 26.47 1.87
CA CYS A 119 -12.46 25.95 0.53
C CYS A 119 -11.42 26.75 -0.28
N GLN A 120 -10.72 27.71 0.33
CA GLN A 120 -9.76 28.61 -0.32
C GLN A 120 -10.36 29.45 -1.47
N HIS A 121 -11.68 29.56 -1.52
CA HIS A 121 -12.41 30.38 -2.47
C HIS A 121 -12.76 31.72 -1.82
N SER A 122 -11.97 32.76 -2.10
CA SER A 122 -12.20 34.09 -1.55
C SER A 122 -13.36 34.79 -2.27
N LEU A 123 -14.48 35.01 -1.58
CA LEU A 123 -15.49 35.96 -2.04
C LEU A 123 -15.05 37.39 -1.71
N PRO A 124 -15.26 38.36 -2.61
CA PRO A 124 -14.90 39.76 -2.35
C PRO A 124 -15.85 40.36 -1.31
N THR A 125 -15.44 40.39 -0.05
CA THR A 125 -16.14 41.10 1.03
C THR A 125 -15.43 42.40 1.37
N SER A 126 -16.05 43.53 1.05
CA SER A 126 -15.55 44.85 1.47
C SER A 126 -15.70 45.01 2.98
N SER A 127 -14.56 45.12 3.68
CA SER A 127 -14.50 45.35 5.12
C SER A 127 -13.98 46.74 5.43
N ILE A 128 -14.80 47.54 6.13
CA ILE A 128 -14.50 48.94 6.46
C ILE A 128 -13.70 49.01 7.76
N LEU A 129 -14.04 48.24 8.80
CA LEU A 129 -13.35 48.27 10.09
C LEU A 129 -12.14 47.34 10.13
N TRP A 130 -11.11 47.79 10.86
CA TRP A 130 -9.86 47.05 11.09
C TRP A 130 -10.07 45.76 11.89
N SER A 131 -10.98 45.75 12.85
CA SER A 131 -11.29 44.57 13.68
C SER A 131 -11.76 43.38 12.83
N ARG A 132 -12.66 43.63 11.87
CA ARG A 132 -13.17 42.60 10.96
C ARG A 132 -12.09 42.11 9.99
N ARG A 133 -11.22 43.00 9.50
CA ARG A 133 -10.07 42.62 8.66
C ARG A 133 -9.12 41.68 9.40
N MET A 134 -8.82 41.97 10.66
CA MET A 134 -7.97 41.10 11.49
C MET A 134 -8.63 39.73 11.72
N ALA A 135 -9.94 39.70 12.00
CA ALA A 135 -10.65 38.43 12.16
C ALA A 135 -10.60 37.56 10.89
N TYR A 136 -10.81 38.16 9.70
CA TYR A 136 -10.65 37.43 8.43
C TYR A 136 -9.22 36.95 8.22
N PHE A 137 -8.21 37.78 8.53
CA PHE A 137 -6.81 37.39 8.39
C PHE A 137 -6.45 36.16 9.23
N PHE A 138 -6.82 36.14 10.51
CA PHE A 138 -6.60 34.97 11.37
C PHE A 138 -7.35 33.73 10.88
N PHE A 139 -8.60 33.90 10.43
CA PHE A 139 -9.40 32.78 9.95
C PHE A 139 -8.86 32.21 8.62
N VAL A 140 -8.36 33.05 7.71
CA VAL A 140 -7.67 32.62 6.49
C VAL A 140 -6.39 31.85 6.84
N GLY A 141 -5.61 32.32 7.82
CA GLY A 141 -4.43 31.60 8.31
C GLY A 141 -4.79 30.21 8.85
N PHE A 142 -5.84 30.11 9.67
CA PHE A 142 -6.35 28.84 10.18
C PHE A 142 -6.82 27.90 9.04
N ALA A 143 -7.58 28.42 8.08
CA ALA A 143 -8.06 27.66 6.92
C ALA A 143 -6.88 27.14 6.07
N TYR A 144 -5.86 27.97 5.85
CA TYR A 144 -4.66 27.59 5.10
C TYR A 144 -3.87 26.46 5.77
N VAL A 145 -3.67 26.56 7.09
CA VAL A 145 -2.99 25.51 7.88
C VAL A 145 -3.79 24.21 7.83
N THR A 146 -5.10 24.28 8.08
CA THR A 146 -5.98 23.10 8.07
C THR A 146 -6.00 22.41 6.71
N HIS A 147 -6.09 23.19 5.63
CA HIS A 147 -6.06 22.65 4.26
C HIS A 147 -4.71 22.00 3.94
N SER A 148 -3.59 22.61 4.35
CA SER A 148 -2.25 22.06 4.15
C SER A 148 -2.04 20.72 4.87
N PHE A 149 -2.54 20.62 6.11
CA PHE A 149 -2.52 19.35 6.85
C PHE A 149 -3.41 18.28 6.21
N TYR A 150 -4.60 18.68 5.76
CA TYR A 150 -5.53 17.77 5.09
C TYR A 150 -4.92 17.15 3.83
N THR A 151 -4.34 17.98 2.94
CA THR A 151 -3.74 17.49 1.68
C THR A 151 -2.50 16.63 1.92
N SER A 152 -1.66 16.98 2.90
CA SER A 152 -0.50 16.17 3.27
C SER A 152 -0.89 14.78 3.79
N ASN A 153 -1.87 14.71 4.69
CA ASN A 153 -2.35 13.43 5.23
C ASN A 153 -3.07 12.60 4.17
N LEU A 154 -3.88 13.24 3.31
CA LEU A 154 -4.52 12.57 2.18
C LEU A 154 -3.46 11.90 1.27
N LEU A 155 -2.41 12.65 0.91
CA LEU A 155 -1.33 12.14 0.08
C LEU A 155 -0.59 10.99 0.77
N SER A 156 -0.30 11.12 2.06
CA SER A 156 0.32 10.04 2.85
C SER A 156 -0.51 8.76 2.80
N HIS A 157 -1.83 8.85 2.97
CA HIS A 157 -2.71 7.68 2.90
C HIS A 157 -2.77 7.06 1.50
N ILE A 158 -2.74 7.87 0.43
CA ILE A 158 -2.70 7.37 -0.95
C ILE A 158 -1.38 6.63 -1.21
N VAL A 159 -0.25 7.16 -0.74
CA VAL A 159 1.07 6.54 -0.94
C VAL A 159 1.25 5.28 -0.10
N THR A 160 0.59 5.21 1.06
CA THR A 160 0.72 4.11 2.04
C THR A 160 -0.24 2.95 1.76
N ASP A 161 -1.07 2.98 0.71
CA ASP A 161 -1.96 1.86 0.32
C ASP A 161 -1.23 0.62 -0.25
N LYS A 162 0.00 0.37 0.24
CA LYS A 162 0.80 -0.85 0.01
C LYS A 162 0.51 -1.97 1.02
N ASN A 163 -0.50 -1.81 1.88
CA ASN A 163 -0.84 -2.76 2.96
C ASN A 163 -1.46 -4.10 2.48
N GLY A 164 -1.34 -4.44 1.19
CA GLY A 164 -1.72 -5.74 0.65
C GLY A 164 -0.65 -6.84 0.82
N GLN A 165 0.46 -6.54 1.50
CA GLN A 165 1.52 -7.52 1.74
C GLN A 165 1.13 -8.43 2.91
N MET A 166 0.88 -9.70 2.61
CA MET A 166 0.62 -10.74 3.59
C MET A 166 1.95 -11.40 3.94
N ASP A 167 2.33 -11.35 5.23
CA ASP A 167 3.52 -12.03 5.73
C ASP A 167 3.39 -13.55 5.52
N LEU A 168 4.51 -14.23 5.31
CA LEU A 168 4.52 -15.68 5.12
C LEU A 168 3.86 -16.42 6.29
N LYS A 169 4.05 -15.93 7.52
CA LYS A 169 3.44 -16.50 8.73
C LYS A 169 1.92 -16.40 8.70
N SER A 170 1.38 -15.23 8.36
CA SER A 170 -0.07 -15.06 8.25
C SER A 170 -0.63 -15.84 7.07
N LEU A 171 0.14 -16.01 5.98
CA LEU A 171 -0.24 -16.87 4.86
C LEU A 171 -0.37 -18.34 5.27
N ILE A 172 0.55 -18.86 6.06
CA ILE A 172 0.53 -20.26 6.52
C ILE A 172 -0.63 -20.50 7.52
N GLU A 173 -0.93 -19.53 8.37
CA GLU A 173 -2.05 -19.60 9.31
C GLU A 173 -3.41 -19.47 8.61
N SER A 174 -3.45 -18.80 7.46
CA SER A 174 -4.70 -18.59 6.71
C SER A 174 -5.20 -19.81 5.94
N ASP A 175 -6.47 -19.76 5.52
CA ASP A 175 -7.16 -20.79 4.74
C ASP A 175 -6.80 -20.77 3.24
N TYR A 176 -5.65 -20.20 2.86
CA TYR A 176 -5.22 -20.20 1.46
C TYR A 176 -4.64 -21.56 1.08
N GLU A 177 -5.06 -22.07 -0.08
CA GLU A 177 -4.44 -23.25 -0.67
C GLU A 177 -3.09 -22.86 -1.30
N LEU A 178 -2.02 -23.51 -0.87
CA LEU A 178 -0.67 -23.26 -1.40
C LEU A 178 -0.45 -24.12 -2.64
N ASN A 179 -0.02 -23.49 -3.74
CA ASN A 179 0.34 -24.15 -4.99
C ASN A 179 1.75 -23.72 -5.43
N ILE A 180 2.51 -24.64 -6.03
CA ILE A 180 3.88 -24.38 -6.52
C ILE A 180 3.93 -24.63 -8.02
N VAL A 181 4.59 -23.74 -8.77
CA VAL A 181 4.79 -23.93 -10.21
C VAL A 181 5.74 -25.10 -10.47
N GLU A 182 5.46 -25.93 -11.47
CA GLU A 182 6.26 -27.12 -11.85
C GLU A 182 7.78 -26.87 -11.93
N ASN A 183 8.18 -25.74 -12.53
CA ASN A 183 9.59 -25.35 -12.67
C ASN A 183 10.29 -25.04 -11.33
N MET A 184 9.54 -24.92 -10.22
CA MET A 184 10.05 -24.69 -8.86
C MET A 184 10.13 -25.98 -8.02
N LYS A 185 9.61 -27.11 -8.50
CA LYS A 185 9.51 -28.37 -7.75
C LYS A 185 10.87 -28.83 -7.17
N ILE A 186 11.93 -28.69 -7.95
CA ILE A 186 13.31 -29.08 -7.58
C ILE A 186 13.83 -28.26 -6.39
N PHE A 187 13.45 -26.97 -6.29
CA PHE A 187 13.86 -26.09 -5.19
C PHE A 187 13.10 -26.39 -3.90
N ALA A 188 11.84 -26.83 -4.00
CA ALA A 188 11.03 -27.21 -2.85
C ALA A 188 11.52 -28.54 -2.25
N GLU A 189 11.77 -29.55 -3.08
CA GLU A 189 12.22 -30.88 -2.66
C GLU A 189 13.61 -30.85 -1.99
N LYS A 190 14.58 -30.11 -2.57
CA LYS A 190 15.93 -30.04 -1.96
C LYS A 190 15.95 -29.27 -0.64
N ARG A 191 15.05 -28.30 -0.47
CA ARG A 191 14.94 -27.53 0.79
C ARG A 191 14.31 -28.35 1.90
N ALA A 192 13.32 -29.18 1.60
CA ALA A 192 12.75 -30.15 2.54
C ALA A 192 13.84 -31.12 3.06
N ASN A 193 14.69 -31.62 2.17
CA ASN A 193 15.77 -32.55 2.55
C ASN A 193 16.92 -31.89 3.33
N THR A 194 17.11 -30.57 3.23
CA THR A 194 18.18 -29.85 3.97
C THR A 194 17.70 -29.37 5.36
N PHE A 195 16.38 -29.30 5.58
CA PHE A 195 15.76 -28.79 6.80
C PHE A 195 15.26 -29.89 7.75
N GLU A 196 15.77 -31.12 7.62
CA GLU A 196 15.40 -32.31 8.42
C GLU A 196 15.69 -32.18 9.94
N LYS A 197 16.04 -30.99 10.46
CA LYS A 197 16.42 -30.77 11.86
C LYS A 197 15.48 -29.93 12.72
N LYS A 198 14.29 -29.52 12.26
CA LYS A 198 13.20 -29.09 13.16
C LYS A 198 11.86 -28.98 12.42
N MET A 199 11.07 -30.04 12.49
CA MET A 199 9.78 -30.12 11.81
C MET A 199 8.76 -29.18 12.47
N ASN A 200 8.48 -28.04 11.82
CA ASN A 200 7.43 -27.11 12.22
C ASN A 200 6.19 -27.33 11.32
N SER A 201 4.99 -27.00 11.81
CA SER A 201 3.68 -27.08 11.13
C SER A 201 3.61 -26.48 9.71
N ILE A 202 4.60 -25.65 9.37
CA ILE A 202 4.86 -25.05 8.07
C ILE A 202 5.16 -26.13 7.01
N GLU A 203 5.94 -27.15 7.36
CA GLU A 203 6.42 -28.18 6.43
C GLU A 203 5.33 -29.19 6.05
N GLU A 204 4.36 -29.44 6.93
CA GLU A 204 3.23 -30.34 6.63
C GLU A 204 2.24 -29.73 5.62
N LYS A 205 2.01 -28.41 5.67
CA LYS A 205 1.23 -27.70 4.65
C LYS A 205 1.99 -27.60 3.33
N LEU A 206 3.33 -27.45 3.38
CA LEU A 206 4.18 -27.38 2.20
C LEU A 206 4.31 -28.73 1.48
N SER A 207 4.33 -29.86 2.19
CA SER A 207 4.41 -31.20 1.59
C SER A 207 3.12 -31.63 0.88
N ARG A 208 1.97 -31.06 1.27
CA ARG A 208 0.67 -31.25 0.59
C ARG A 208 0.47 -30.31 -0.61
N THR A 209 1.45 -29.46 -0.92
CA THR A 209 1.33 -28.45 -1.98
C THR A 209 1.23 -29.14 -3.34
N LYS A 210 0.19 -28.78 -4.10
CA LYS A 210 0.04 -29.28 -5.47
C LYS A 210 1.02 -28.54 -6.39
N VAL A 211 1.67 -29.32 -7.25
CA VAL A 211 2.52 -28.81 -8.31
C VAL A 211 1.64 -28.61 -9.54
N ILE A 212 1.59 -27.39 -10.07
CA ILE A 212 0.65 -26.99 -11.12
C ILE A 212 1.39 -26.17 -12.19
N ASN A 213 0.93 -26.24 -13.44
CA ASN A 213 1.37 -25.34 -14.51
C ASN A 213 1.08 -23.87 -14.18
N ILE A 214 1.88 -22.95 -14.77
CA ILE A 214 1.76 -21.52 -14.46
C ILE A 214 0.41 -20.92 -14.90
N PHE A 215 -0.16 -21.38 -16.01
CA PHE A 215 -1.47 -20.91 -16.51
C PHE A 215 -2.61 -21.36 -15.59
N ASP A 216 -2.68 -22.65 -15.29
CA ASP A 216 -3.67 -23.23 -14.38
C ASP A 216 -3.53 -22.66 -12.96
N GLY A 217 -2.29 -22.42 -12.51
CA GLY A 217 -2.00 -21.78 -11.23
C GLY A 217 -2.49 -20.33 -11.17
N LEU A 218 -2.32 -19.54 -12.24
CA LEU A 218 -2.83 -18.18 -12.31
C LEU A 218 -4.36 -18.14 -12.39
N GLU A 219 -4.98 -19.08 -13.09
CA GLU A 219 -6.44 -19.23 -13.13
C GLU A 219 -6.99 -19.64 -11.76
N ALA A 220 -6.31 -20.56 -11.06
CA ALA A 220 -6.64 -20.90 -9.68
C ALA A 220 -6.54 -19.66 -8.77
N VAL A 221 -5.49 -18.83 -8.88
CA VAL A 221 -5.38 -17.60 -8.08
C VAL A 221 -6.54 -16.64 -8.39
N ARG A 222 -6.98 -16.58 -9.65
CA ARG A 222 -8.12 -15.74 -10.05
C ARG A 222 -9.44 -16.25 -9.50
N THR A 223 -9.68 -17.56 -9.49
CA THR A 223 -10.99 -18.15 -9.19
C THR A 223 -11.15 -18.59 -7.73
N THR A 224 -10.12 -19.22 -7.18
CA THR A 224 -10.09 -19.80 -5.83
C THR A 224 -9.20 -18.98 -4.89
N LYS A 225 -9.29 -19.25 -3.57
CA LYS A 225 -8.39 -18.64 -2.57
C LYS A 225 -7.05 -19.38 -2.54
N THR A 226 -6.31 -19.33 -3.65
CA THR A 226 -5.00 -19.96 -3.76
C THR A 226 -3.88 -18.92 -3.69
N ALA A 227 -2.74 -19.36 -3.15
CA ALA A 227 -1.49 -18.63 -3.15
C ALA A 227 -0.48 -19.41 -4.00
N LEU A 228 -0.03 -18.81 -5.09
CA LEU A 228 0.85 -19.46 -6.06
C LEU A 228 2.29 -19.00 -5.85
N LEU A 229 3.20 -19.94 -5.57
CA LEU A 229 4.64 -19.67 -5.52
C LEU A 229 5.21 -19.64 -6.94
N CYS A 230 5.67 -18.47 -7.39
CA CYS A 230 6.30 -18.31 -8.70
C CYS A 230 7.38 -17.22 -8.68
N ASP A 231 8.11 -17.10 -9.79
CA ASP A 231 8.96 -15.97 -10.08
C ASP A 231 8.12 -14.76 -10.51
N TYR A 232 8.34 -13.61 -9.87
CA TYR A 232 7.57 -12.41 -10.20
C TYR A 232 7.73 -11.97 -11.67
N PRO A 233 8.95 -11.95 -12.27
CA PRO A 233 9.12 -11.50 -13.65
C PRO A 233 8.37 -12.37 -14.67
N GLY A 234 8.47 -13.70 -14.56
CA GLY A 234 7.78 -14.64 -15.45
C GLY A 234 6.27 -14.52 -15.33
N ALA A 235 5.74 -14.55 -14.10
CA ALA A 235 4.30 -14.41 -13.87
C ALA A 235 3.75 -13.07 -14.35
N TYR A 236 4.48 -11.96 -14.13
CA TYR A 236 4.04 -10.63 -14.58
C TYR A 236 3.98 -10.51 -16.10
N SER A 237 4.93 -11.12 -16.82
CA SER A 237 4.92 -11.12 -18.29
C SER A 237 3.70 -11.84 -18.87
N ILE A 238 3.20 -12.87 -18.17
CA ILE A 238 2.02 -13.64 -18.57
C ILE A 238 0.75 -12.86 -18.21
N ILE A 239 0.69 -12.28 -17.01
CA ILE A 239 -0.44 -11.44 -16.58
C ILE A 239 -0.62 -10.22 -17.49
N ALA A 240 0.48 -9.58 -17.93
CA ALA A 240 0.41 -8.40 -18.79
C ALA A 240 -0.06 -8.70 -20.22
N ARG A 241 0.02 -9.96 -20.68
CA ARG A 241 -0.41 -10.38 -22.02
C ARG A 241 -1.87 -10.84 -22.08
N ASN A 242 -2.47 -11.18 -20.93
CA ASN A 242 -3.83 -11.72 -20.78
C ASN A 242 -4.76 -10.76 -20.02
#